data_AF-B4GRK6-F1
#
_entry.id   AF-B4GRK6-F1
#
_cell.length_a   1.000
_cell.length_b   1.000
_cell.length_c   1.000
_cell.angle_alpha   90.00
_cell.angle_beta   90.00
_cell.angle_gamma   90.00
#
_symmetry.space_group_name_H-M   'P 1'
#
loop_
_entity.id
_entity.type
_entity.pdbx_description
1 polymer ?
#
loop_
_entity_poly.entity_id
_entity_poly.type
_entity_poly.pdbx_seq_one_letter_code
_entity_poly.pdbx_strand_id
1 'polypeptide(L)'
;MPARRRTATAEASSSKDAESPMSPQSDDPAYKLKRKKNNEAVQRTREKTKKSAEDRKKRIEKLKQENEQLKVKIKSGKKHIATLRELIIQGEKTEDHHRIIQEILGAPDSDNDDEDDDDDPSS
;
A
#
# COMPACT_ATOMS: atom_id res chain seq x y z
N MET A 1 -12.69 -26.40 7.15
CA MET A 1 -11.61 -27.38 6.89
C MET A 1 -10.38 -26.63 6.38
N PRO A 2 -9.30 -26.44 7.16
CA PRO A 2 -8.12 -25.71 6.68
C PRO A 2 -7.06 -26.68 6.10
N ALA A 3 -6.57 -26.40 4.90
CA ALA A 3 -5.55 -27.21 4.23
C ALA A 3 -4.16 -26.96 4.84
N ARG A 4 -3.56 -28.00 5.42
CA ARG A 4 -2.18 -28.00 5.94
C ARG A 4 -1.18 -27.97 4.78
N ARG A 5 -0.45 -26.87 4.63
CA ARG A 5 0.70 -26.75 3.73
C ARG A 5 1.91 -27.45 4.39
N ARG A 6 2.23 -28.67 3.95
CA ARG A 6 3.44 -29.40 4.37
C ARG A 6 4.67 -28.71 3.77
N THR A 7 5.38 -27.92 4.56
CA THR A 7 6.78 -27.60 4.28
C THR A 7 7.61 -28.75 4.83
N ALA A 8 8.05 -29.65 3.95
CA ALA A 8 9.03 -30.66 4.31
C ALA A 8 10.34 -29.94 4.69
N THR A 9 10.70 -30.04 5.96
CA THR A 9 12.03 -29.79 6.50
C THR A 9 13.02 -30.72 5.80
N ALA A 10 13.81 -30.19 4.87
CA ALA A 10 14.97 -30.89 4.34
C ALA A 10 16.12 -30.66 5.34
N GLU A 11 16.24 -31.57 6.29
CA GLU A 11 17.39 -31.66 7.17
C GLU A 11 18.66 -31.99 6.39
N ALA A 12 19.75 -31.43 6.89
CA ALA A 12 21.10 -31.65 6.41
C ALA A 12 21.44 -33.14 6.36
N SER A 13 21.89 -33.59 5.18
CA SER A 13 22.76 -34.75 5.08
C SER A 13 24.00 -34.37 4.28
N SER A 14 25.12 -34.67 4.91
CA SER A 14 26.51 -34.55 4.49
C SER A 14 26.81 -35.11 3.11
N SER A 15 27.66 -34.41 2.35
CA SER A 15 28.98 -34.93 1.97
C SER A 15 29.75 -33.89 1.15
N LYS A 16 30.96 -33.57 1.63
CA LYS A 16 32.04 -33.04 0.80
C LYS A 16 32.30 -34.06 -0.31
N ASP A 17 31.95 -33.75 -1.54
CA ASP A 17 32.65 -34.21 -2.73
C ASP A 17 32.41 -33.17 -3.83
N ALA A 18 33.48 -32.45 -4.13
CA ALA A 18 33.60 -31.72 -5.37
C ALA A 18 33.55 -32.73 -6.53
N GLU A 19 32.97 -32.29 -7.65
CA GLU A 19 32.76 -33.07 -8.88
C GLU A 19 31.55 -34.03 -8.87
N SER A 20 30.35 -33.45 -9.00
CA SER A 20 29.33 -34.11 -9.81
C SER A 20 29.80 -34.10 -11.27
N PRO A 21 29.89 -35.25 -11.95
CA PRO A 21 30.17 -35.28 -13.38
C PRO A 21 29.03 -34.53 -14.07
N MET A 22 29.35 -33.42 -14.74
CA MET A 22 28.45 -32.74 -15.66
C MET A 22 27.83 -33.82 -16.55
N SER A 23 26.51 -34.03 -16.41
CA SER A 23 25.81 -34.96 -17.29
C SER A 23 26.07 -34.49 -18.73
N PRO A 24 26.24 -35.38 -19.72
CA PRO A 24 26.50 -34.98 -21.10
C PRO A 24 25.39 -34.10 -21.70
N GLN A 25 24.24 -33.99 -21.02
CA GLN A 25 23.14 -33.07 -21.35
C GLN A 25 23.29 -31.65 -20.78
N SER A 26 24.18 -31.39 -19.81
CA SER A 26 24.38 -30.04 -19.27
C SER A 26 25.14 -29.11 -20.22
N ASP A 27 25.91 -29.68 -21.15
CA ASP A 27 26.61 -28.93 -22.19
C ASP A 27 25.84 -28.76 -23.50
N ASP A 28 24.72 -29.47 -23.65
CA ASP A 28 23.81 -29.32 -24.79
C ASP A 28 23.32 -27.86 -24.90
N PRO A 29 23.53 -27.19 -26.05
CA PRO A 29 23.04 -25.83 -26.28
C PRO A 29 21.53 -25.69 -26.03
N ALA A 30 20.73 -26.72 -26.32
CA ALA A 30 19.29 -26.69 -26.07
C ALA A 30 18.96 -26.65 -24.57
N TYR A 31 19.74 -27.37 -23.74
CA TYR A 31 19.61 -27.32 -22.28
C TYR A 31 20.01 -25.93 -21.72
N LYS A 32 21.14 -25.38 -22.17
CA LYS A 32 21.64 -24.06 -21.75
C LYS A 32 20.61 -22.95 -22.04
N LEU A 33 19.98 -22.97 -23.22
CA LEU A 33 18.92 -22.02 -23.59
C LEU A 33 17.69 -22.14 -22.68
N LYS A 34 17.20 -23.36 -22.45
CA LYS A 34 16.07 -23.60 -21.52
C LYS A 34 16.38 -23.11 -20.12
N ARG A 35 17.60 -23.35 -19.63
CA ARG A 35 18.03 -22.93 -18.30
C ARG A 35 18.14 -21.41 -18.19
N LYS A 36 18.72 -20.75 -19.19
CA LYS A 36 18.77 -19.28 -19.27
C LYS A 36 17.36 -18.68 -19.23
N LYS A 37 16.44 -19.19 -20.06
CA LYS A 37 15.04 -18.73 -20.09
C LYS A 37 14.33 -18.93 -18.75
N ASN A 38 14.56 -20.06 -18.07
CA ASN A 38 14.00 -20.31 -16.75
C ASN A 38 14.58 -19.34 -15.69
N ASN A 39 15.89 -19.12 -15.69
CA ASN A 39 16.53 -18.18 -14.78
C ASN A 39 15.98 -16.76 -14.96
N GLU A 40 15.82 -16.31 -16.22
CA GLU A 40 15.17 -15.03 -16.52
C GLU A 40 13.72 -14.99 -16.02
N ALA A 41 12.92 -16.03 -16.27
CA ALA A 41 11.54 -16.09 -15.79
C ALA A 41 11.45 -16.04 -14.26
N VAL A 42 12.35 -16.73 -13.56
CA VAL A 42 12.44 -16.71 -12.09
C VAL A 42 12.84 -15.32 -11.59
N GLN A 43 13.82 -14.67 -12.19
CA GLN A 43 14.21 -13.30 -11.86
C GLN A 43 13.03 -12.35 -12.02
N ARG A 44 12.36 -12.35 -13.18
CA ARG A 44 11.15 -11.55 -13.42
C ARG A 44 10.05 -11.81 -12.39
N THR A 45 9.83 -13.07 -12.00
CA THR A 45 8.81 -13.43 -11.00
C THR A 45 9.15 -12.89 -9.62
N ARG A 46 10.43 -12.96 -9.22
CA ARG A 46 10.91 -12.40 -7.95
C ARG A 46 10.77 -10.89 -7.93
N GLU A 47 11.19 -10.21 -9.00
CA GLU A 47 11.07 -8.76 -9.15
C GLU A 47 9.62 -8.30 -9.13
N LYS A 48 8.73 -8.97 -9.87
CA LYS A 48 7.29 -8.68 -9.85
C LYS A 48 6.70 -8.82 -8.45
N THR A 49 7.10 -9.86 -7.72
CA THR A 49 6.64 -10.09 -6.34
C THR A 49 7.13 -9.00 -5.40
N LYS A 50 8.40 -8.61 -5.53
CA LYS A 50 9.02 -7.53 -4.76
C LYS A 50 8.32 -6.20 -5.04
N LYS A 51 8.16 -5.83 -6.31
CA LYS A 51 7.46 -4.61 -6.74
C LYS A 51 6.02 -4.59 -6.21
N SER A 52 5.26 -5.67 -6.37
CA SER A 52 3.90 -5.77 -5.82
C SER A 52 3.84 -5.60 -4.30
N ALA A 53 4.85 -6.08 -3.56
CA ALA A 53 4.91 -5.88 -2.12
C ALA A 53 5.23 -4.42 -1.75
N GLU A 54 6.13 -3.77 -2.49
CA GLU A 54 6.45 -2.35 -2.34
C GLU A 54 5.25 -1.46 -2.68
N ASP A 55 4.55 -1.72 -3.78
CA ASP A 55 3.36 -0.98 -4.20
C ASP A 55 2.24 -1.11 -3.16
N ARG A 56 2.03 -2.32 -2.62
CA ARG A 56 1.08 -2.53 -1.52
C ARG A 56 1.47 -1.75 -0.27
N LYS A 57 2.75 -1.68 0.07
CA LYS A 57 3.23 -0.90 1.21
C LYS A 57 2.96 0.59 1.00
N LYS A 58 3.28 1.13 -0.18
CA LYS A 58 2.99 2.53 -0.54
C LYS A 58 1.49 2.84 -0.45
N ARG A 59 0.64 1.97 -1.00
CA ARG A 59 -0.81 2.14 -0.92
C ARG A 59 -1.33 2.14 0.51
N ILE A 60 -0.81 1.27 1.38
CA ILE A 60 -1.15 1.26 2.80
C ILE A 60 -0.74 2.58 3.47
N GLU A 61 0.41 3.14 3.10
CA GLU A 61 0.89 4.41 3.63
C GLU A 61 0.02 5.59 3.18
N LYS A 62 -0.31 5.68 1.89
CA LYS A 62 -1.25 6.69 1.36
C LYS A 62 -2.60 6.61 2.08
N LEU A 63 -3.19 5.41 2.18
CA LEU A 63 -4.46 5.20 2.88
C LEU A 63 -4.40 5.55 4.37
N LYS A 64 -3.24 5.40 5.02
CA LYS A 64 -3.08 5.80 6.43
C LYS A 64 -3.09 7.32 6.58
N GLN A 65 -2.39 8.02 5.70
CA GLN A 65 -2.35 9.48 5.67
C GLN A 65 -3.75 10.05 5.38
N GLU A 66 -4.43 9.53 4.36
CA GLU A 66 -5.80 9.90 4.03
C GLU A 66 -6.75 9.65 5.22
N ASN A 67 -6.64 8.50 5.88
CA ASN A 67 -7.44 8.22 7.08
C ASN A 67 -7.16 9.19 8.23
N GLU A 68 -5.93 9.64 8.41
CA GLU A 68 -5.57 10.64 9.42
C GLU A 68 -6.20 11.99 9.09
N GLN A 69 -6.09 12.44 7.84
CA GLN A 69 -6.73 13.66 7.36
C GLN A 69 -8.25 13.60 7.53
N LEU A 70 -8.89 12.49 7.12
CA LEU A 70 -10.33 12.29 7.28
C LEU A 70 -10.75 12.31 8.76
N LYS A 71 -9.96 11.72 9.66
CA LYS A 71 -10.23 11.80 11.11
C LYS A 71 -10.17 13.24 11.62
N VAL A 72 -9.21 14.04 11.15
CA VAL A 72 -9.12 15.47 11.48
C VAL A 72 -10.35 16.22 10.97
N LYS A 73 -10.75 16.00 9.71
CA LYS A 73 -11.97 16.58 9.11
C LYS A 73 -13.22 16.23 9.93
N ILE A 74 -13.41 14.95 10.26
CA ILE A 74 -14.53 14.50 11.11
C ILE A 74 -14.50 15.16 12.48
N LYS A 75 -13.33 15.24 13.12
CA LYS A 75 -13.19 15.86 14.45
C LYS A 75 -13.51 17.36 14.40
N SER A 76 -13.05 18.05 13.35
CA SER A 76 -13.35 19.47 13.11
C SER A 76 -14.85 19.69 12.91
N GLY A 77 -15.47 18.93 12.01
CA GLY A 77 -16.91 19.00 11.75
C GLY A 77 -17.75 18.72 12.99
N LYS A 78 -17.37 17.73 13.82
CA LYS A 78 -18.04 17.47 15.11
C LYS A 78 -17.98 18.66 16.06
N LYS A 79 -16.84 19.36 16.12
CA LYS A 79 -16.69 20.58 16.92
C LYS A 79 -17.57 21.70 16.37
N HIS A 80 -17.51 21.95 15.07
CA HIS A 80 -18.34 22.98 14.41
C HIS A 80 -19.83 22.75 14.70
N ILE A 81 -20.32 21.52 14.57
CA ILE A 81 -21.71 21.16 14.89
C ILE A 81 -22.03 21.40 16.37
N ALA A 82 -21.13 21.03 17.29
CA ALA A 82 -21.33 21.24 18.72
C ALA A 82 -21.43 22.74 19.05
N THR A 83 -20.52 23.56 18.52
CA THR A 83 -20.53 25.02 18.66
C THR A 83 -21.83 25.60 18.12
N LEU A 84 -22.22 25.25 16.89
CA LEU A 84 -23.47 25.74 16.29
C LEU A 84 -24.71 25.34 17.12
N ARG A 85 -24.76 24.12 17.66
CA ARG A 85 -25.83 23.68 18.55
C ARG A 85 -25.89 24.51 19.83
N GLU A 86 -24.75 24.76 20.45
CA GLU A 86 -24.66 25.58 21.66
C GLU A 86 -25.14 27.01 21.41
N LEU A 87 -24.70 27.62 20.30
CA LEU A 87 -25.14 28.97 19.90
C LEU A 87 -26.65 29.05 19.65
N ILE A 88 -27.25 28.02 19.03
CA ILE A 88 -28.70 27.96 18.81
C ILE A 88 -29.45 27.81 20.14
N ILE A 89 -28.97 26.97 21.06
CA ILE A 89 -29.62 26.74 22.37
C ILE A 89 -29.52 27.99 23.26
N GLN A 90 -28.40 28.72 23.21
CA GLN A 90 -28.22 29.96 23.97
C GLN A 90 -29.17 31.08 23.53
N GLY A 91 -29.70 31.03 22.30
CA GLY A 91 -30.80 31.89 21.85
C GLY A 91 -30.43 33.37 21.59
N GLU A 92 -29.18 33.77 21.84
CA GLU A 92 -28.69 35.13 21.63
C GLU A 92 -27.81 35.21 20.38
N LYS A 93 -28.14 36.13 19.47
CA LYS A 93 -27.30 36.47 18.32
C LYS A 93 -26.42 37.65 18.69
N THR A 94 -25.22 37.38 19.17
CA THR A 94 -24.20 38.42 19.34
C THR A 94 -23.43 38.60 18.01
N GLU A 95 -22.83 39.77 17.82
CA GLU A 95 -21.94 40.03 16.67
C GLU A 95 -20.79 39.01 16.60
N ASP A 96 -20.30 38.54 17.76
CA ASP A 96 -19.27 37.52 17.83
C ASP A 96 -19.78 36.15 17.36
N HIS A 97 -21.04 35.82 17.61
CA HIS A 97 -21.65 34.58 17.09
C HIS A 97 -21.71 34.62 15.55
N HIS A 98 -21.98 35.78 14.96
CA HIS A 98 -21.99 35.93 13.51
C HIS A 98 -20.60 35.72 12.89
N ARG A 99 -19.55 36.25 13.53
CA ARG A 99 -18.15 36.02 13.11
C ARG A 99 -17.76 34.55 13.17
N ILE A 100 -18.08 33.87 14.26
CA ILE A 100 -17.79 32.43 14.45
C ILE A 100 -18.50 31.59 13.38
N ILE A 101 -19.75 31.92 13.05
CA ILE A 101 -20.49 31.23 11.99
C ILE A 101 -19.83 31.45 10.62
N GLN A 102 -19.41 32.67 10.30
CA GLN A 102 -18.72 32.96 9.05
C GLN A 102 -17.38 32.22 8.94
N GLU A 103 -16.62 32.14 10.03
CA GLU A 103 -15.36 31.39 10.07
C GLU A 103 -15.58 29.88 9.83
N ILE A 104 -16.61 29.30 10.47
CA ILE A 104 -16.97 27.89 10.29
C ILE A 104 -17.42 27.59 8.86
N LEU A 105 -18.20 28.48 8.24
CA LEU A 105 -18.73 28.31 6.87
C LEU A 105 -17.71 28.66 5.79
N GLY A 106 -16.73 29.51 6.09
CA GLY A 106 -15.67 29.94 5.16
C GLY A 106 -14.40 29.10 5.24
N ALA A 107 -14.29 28.17 6.19
CA ALA A 107 -13.17 27.26 6.29
C ALA A 107 -13.09 26.41 5.01
N PRO A 108 -11.98 26.46 4.24
CA PRO A 108 -11.86 25.68 3.02
C PRO A 108 -11.88 24.19 3.38
N ASP A 109 -12.84 23.46 2.81
CA ASP A 109 -12.74 22.01 2.71
C ASP A 109 -11.45 21.72 1.91
N SER A 110 -10.41 21.23 2.59
CA SER A 110 -9.10 20.94 1.99
C SER A 110 -9.17 19.71 1.07
N ASP A 111 -9.97 19.80 0.01
CA ASP A 111 -10.30 18.73 -0.93
C ASP A 111 -9.58 18.91 -2.29
N ASN A 112 -8.33 19.37 -2.31
CA ASN A 112 -7.64 19.71 -3.57
C ASN A 112 -6.16 19.31 -3.68
N ASP A 113 -5.71 18.20 -3.10
CA ASP A 113 -4.31 17.75 -3.30
C ASP A 113 -4.17 16.21 -3.43
N ASP A 114 -4.99 15.57 -4.28
CA ASP A 114 -4.80 14.14 -4.61
C ASP A 114 -5.07 13.84 -6.11
N GLU A 115 -4.82 14.81 -7.00
CA GLU A 115 -4.55 14.53 -8.42
C GLU A 115 -3.10 14.02 -8.55
N ASP A 116 -2.82 12.83 -8.02
CA ASP A 116 -1.62 12.09 -8.39
C ASP A 116 -2.00 11.13 -9.52
N ASP A 117 -1.60 11.52 -10.73
CA ASP A 117 -1.55 10.74 -11.95
C ASP A 117 -1.01 9.32 -11.71
N ASP A 118 -1.90 8.33 -11.60
CA ASP A 118 -1.55 6.93 -11.88
C ASP A 118 -1.54 6.75 -13.41
N ASP A 119 -0.50 7.31 -14.05
CA ASP A 119 -0.10 7.02 -15.42
C ASP A 119 0.26 5.52 -15.47
N ASP A 120 -0.67 4.68 -15.92
CA ASP A 120 -0.51 3.23 -16.11
C ASP A 120 0.41 2.98 -17.32
N PRO A 121 1.69 2.61 -17.13
CA PRO A 121 2.59 2.38 -18.23
C PRO A 121 2.65 0.88 -18.52
N SER A 122 1.53 0.22 -18.81
CA SER A 122 1.53 -1.01 -19.64
C SER A 122 0.14 -1.53 -20.01
N SER A 123 -0.26 -1.30 -21.27
CA SER A 123 -0.96 -2.30 -22.09
C SER A 123 -0.16 -2.56 -23.35
#